data_AF-A0A8J9WML1-F1
#
_entry.id   AF-A0A8J9WML1-F1
#
_cell.length_a   1.000
_cell.length_b   1.000
_cell.length_c   1.000
_cell.angle_alpha   90.00
_cell.angle_beta   90.00
_cell.angle_gamma   90.00
#
_symmetry.space_group_name_H-M   'P 1'
#
loop_
_entity.id
_entity.type
_entity.pdbx_description
1 polymer ?
#
loop_
_entity_poly.entity_id
_entity_poly.type
_entity_poly.pdbx_seq_one_letter_code
_entity_poly.pdbx_strand_id
1 'polypeptide(L)'
;MASHLTITSARIPSSDAPICGVTLEPYVLVRRPDGQSCNAEECPEEGSGDARFSLRFRWYRSVVNKGGHVCFIHQDREATLQCILCLRAKVELRKSFSCSTDCLRQHWNVHKNLHLNGQQHKHENGYVHENFKASNTFSNGGETWMEVGKGRLYTPTEDDVGSVLKCEVVAIDTGSPYVESGKTHSIATARVRPAPSPPRRSLSPITPAPKNIVSAGKFTALTYNLLADLYATAEQFSYCQPWMLAWGYRKQNLLKELLNYNADIMCLQEVQSNHYTEFLQPELAKAGYTAIYKKKTMEIYTGNSYAIDGCATFFKSDRFALVKKYEVEFNKAALSLAETIPSEQRKVALNRLLKDNVALIVVLEALDPPNPDAAAQGRRQLICIANTHIHANPELNDVKLWQVNTLLKGLEKIAASADIPMLVAGDFNSVPGSAAHTLLLKRGVDPNHPELANDPLNIFKAPSKLQHRLVLASAYAAGHEAAAEADPRHRRRNDHKHHEPKFTNVSKDFKGTLDYIFFTSDSLVPVSLLDLPEENLVQKNKGSGLPNEHWSSDHIALMSEFQYKQEAA
;
A
#
# COMPACT_ATOMS: atom_id res chain seq x y z
N MET A 1 -0.09 10.21 -51.61
CA MET A 1 0.45 9.40 -50.50
C MET A 1 1.39 10.30 -49.70
N ALA A 2 1.38 10.23 -48.36
CA ALA A 2 2.26 11.06 -47.55
C ALA A 2 3.73 10.67 -47.80
N SER A 3 4.62 11.64 -48.00
CA SER A 3 6.06 11.38 -48.20
C SER A 3 6.85 11.26 -46.89
N HIS A 4 6.19 11.45 -45.75
CA HIS A 4 6.78 11.61 -44.41
C HIS A 4 5.81 11.08 -43.33
N LEU A 5 6.31 10.82 -42.11
CA LEU A 5 5.46 10.55 -40.95
C LEU A 5 4.53 11.74 -40.71
N THR A 6 3.22 11.48 -40.61
CA THR A 6 2.23 12.50 -40.29
C THR A 6 1.45 12.11 -39.04
N ILE A 7 1.45 12.96 -38.02
CA ILE A 7 0.60 12.80 -36.85
C ILE A 7 -0.85 13.09 -37.27
N THR A 8 -1.75 12.14 -37.05
CA THR A 8 -3.17 12.25 -37.43
C THR A 8 -4.08 12.55 -36.25
N SER A 9 -3.70 12.14 -35.04
CA SER A 9 -4.43 12.42 -33.81
C SER A 9 -3.46 12.44 -32.64
N ALA A 10 -3.69 13.34 -31.69
CA ALA A 10 -2.91 13.46 -30.47
C ALA A 10 -3.85 13.91 -29.34
N ARG A 11 -3.94 13.13 -28.26
CA ARG A 11 -4.77 13.45 -27.08
C ARG A 11 -4.18 12.85 -25.81
N ILE A 12 -4.52 13.39 -24.65
CA ILE A 12 -4.22 12.77 -23.36
C ILE A 12 -5.48 11.98 -22.93
N PRO A 13 -5.41 10.65 -22.71
CA PRO A 13 -6.59 9.80 -22.51
C PRO A 13 -7.45 10.13 -21.28
N SER A 14 -6.94 10.89 -20.31
CA SER A 14 -7.65 11.24 -19.08
C SER A 14 -8.58 12.44 -19.29
N SER A 15 -9.89 12.24 -19.12
CA SER A 15 -10.86 13.34 -18.97
C SER A 15 -10.71 14.10 -17.65
N ASP A 16 -10.01 13.50 -16.68
CA ASP A 16 -9.78 14.07 -15.35
C ASP A 16 -8.47 14.85 -15.28
N ALA A 17 -8.42 15.80 -14.35
CA ALA A 17 -7.23 16.58 -14.04
C ALA A 17 -6.05 15.67 -13.63
N PRO A 18 -4.83 15.87 -14.22
CA PRO A 18 -3.67 15.04 -13.94
C PRO A 18 -3.30 15.11 -12.46
N ILE A 19 -2.82 14.00 -11.90
CA ILE A 19 -2.42 13.91 -10.49
C ILE A 19 -0.89 13.94 -10.39
N CYS A 20 -0.35 14.72 -9.46
CA CYS A 20 1.07 14.73 -9.12
C CYS A 20 1.57 13.30 -8.85
N GLY A 21 2.68 12.90 -9.46
CA GLY A 21 3.26 11.56 -9.35
C GLY A 21 2.65 10.50 -10.27
N VAL A 22 1.58 10.80 -11.02
CA VAL A 22 0.98 9.88 -12.01
C VAL A 22 1.50 10.20 -13.41
N THR A 23 2.21 9.25 -14.00
CA THR A 23 2.75 9.41 -15.36
C THR A 23 1.64 9.62 -16.38
N LEU A 24 1.78 10.67 -17.17
CA LEU A 24 0.94 10.99 -18.30
C LEU A 24 1.55 10.38 -19.56
N GLU A 25 0.70 9.68 -20.31
CA GLU A 25 1.03 9.09 -21.59
C GLU A 25 0.07 9.61 -22.66
N PRO A 26 0.55 10.44 -23.60
CA PRO A 26 -0.28 10.96 -24.66
C PRO A 26 -0.55 9.85 -25.68
N TYR A 27 -1.81 9.66 -26.03
CA TYR A 27 -2.21 8.82 -27.15
C TYR A 27 -1.97 9.59 -28.45
N VAL A 28 -1.04 9.10 -29.27
CA VAL A 28 -0.67 9.71 -30.55
C VAL A 28 -0.75 8.66 -31.64
N LEU A 29 -1.56 8.96 -32.66
CA LEU A 29 -1.73 8.14 -33.85
C LEU A 29 -0.94 8.77 -35.01
N VAL A 30 -0.11 7.96 -35.65
CA VAL A 30 0.79 8.40 -36.72
C VAL A 30 0.50 7.61 -37.99
N ARG A 31 0.42 8.31 -39.12
CA ARG A 31 0.35 7.73 -40.46
C ARG A 31 1.75 7.68 -41.08
N ARG A 32 2.17 6.48 -41.46
CA ARG A 32 3.44 6.21 -42.13
C ARG A 32 3.39 6.57 -43.63
N PRO A 33 4.55 6.76 -44.29
CA PRO A 33 4.61 7.07 -45.71
C PRO A 33 3.96 5.99 -46.61
N ASP A 34 3.98 4.74 -46.17
CA ASP A 34 3.32 3.59 -46.81
C ASP A 34 1.77 3.63 -46.69
N GLY A 35 1.22 4.61 -45.97
CA GLY A 35 -0.21 4.78 -45.74
C GLY A 35 -0.76 4.04 -44.51
N GLN A 36 0.02 3.18 -43.86
CA GLN A 36 -0.39 2.49 -42.64
C GLN A 36 -0.44 3.45 -41.45
N SER A 37 -1.32 3.18 -40.48
CA SER A 37 -1.40 3.96 -39.24
C SER A 37 -0.94 3.10 -38.07
N CYS A 38 -0.17 3.69 -37.17
CA CYS A 38 0.41 3.03 -36.00
C CYS A 38 0.38 3.98 -34.79
N ASN A 39 0.50 3.43 -33.59
CA ASN A 39 0.63 4.24 -32.37
C ASN A 39 2.06 4.79 -32.25
N ALA A 40 2.22 5.87 -31.49
CA ALA A 40 3.53 6.47 -31.26
C ALA A 40 4.54 5.55 -30.56
N GLU A 41 4.08 4.51 -29.84
CA GLU A 41 4.97 3.51 -29.22
C GLU A 41 5.74 2.67 -30.25
N GLU A 42 5.19 2.55 -31.46
CA GLU A 42 5.80 1.85 -32.58
C GLU A 42 6.69 2.78 -33.43
N CYS A 43 6.87 4.02 -32.99
CA CYS A 43 7.69 5.03 -33.66
C CYS A 43 8.90 5.38 -32.78
N PRO A 44 10.12 5.46 -33.34
CA PRO A 44 11.29 5.92 -32.60
C PRO A 44 11.08 7.34 -32.04
N GLU A 45 11.53 7.57 -30.80
CA GLU A 45 11.62 8.91 -30.22
C GLU A 45 12.87 9.65 -30.71
N GLU A 46 12.86 10.97 -30.69
CA GLU A 46 14.03 11.79 -31.02
C GLU A 46 15.27 11.32 -30.24
N GLY A 47 16.35 10.99 -30.95
CA GLY A 47 17.60 10.51 -30.37
C GLY A 47 17.70 8.99 -30.21
N SER A 48 16.66 8.22 -30.55
CA SER A 48 16.69 6.75 -30.53
C SER A 48 17.13 6.15 -31.88
N GLY A 49 18.45 6.08 -32.09
CA GLY A 49 19.09 5.39 -33.22
C GLY A 49 19.00 6.10 -34.59
N ASP A 50 19.44 5.43 -35.65
CA ASP A 50 19.54 5.94 -37.03
C ASP A 50 18.20 5.93 -37.80
N ALA A 51 17.07 6.01 -37.09
CA ALA A 51 15.77 6.03 -37.73
C ALA A 51 15.59 7.31 -38.54
N ARG A 52 15.27 7.17 -39.84
CA ARG A 52 15.00 8.31 -40.74
C ARG A 52 13.88 9.22 -40.23
N PHE A 53 12.86 8.64 -39.60
CA PHE A 53 11.76 9.41 -39.02
C PHE A 53 11.58 9.08 -37.54
N SER A 54 11.37 10.12 -36.73
CA SER A 54 11.14 9.99 -35.29
C SER A 54 10.09 10.97 -34.79
N LEU A 55 9.62 10.78 -33.56
CA LEU A 55 8.73 11.69 -32.85
C LEU A 55 9.50 12.45 -31.78
N ARG A 56 9.37 13.78 -31.77
CA ARG A 56 9.85 14.62 -30.68
C ARG A 56 8.70 15.02 -29.80
N PHE A 57 8.87 14.77 -28.52
CA PHE A 57 7.96 15.20 -27.46
C PHE A 57 8.63 16.26 -26.60
N ARG A 58 7.87 17.31 -26.28
CA ARG A 58 8.24 18.37 -25.32
C ARG A 58 7.07 18.64 -24.39
N TRP A 59 7.37 18.73 -23.10
CA TRP A 59 6.39 19.05 -22.06
C TRP A 59 6.65 20.43 -21.52
N TYR A 60 5.58 21.20 -21.35
CA TYR A 60 5.63 22.54 -20.83
C TYR A 60 4.64 22.73 -19.69
N ARG A 61 5.03 23.54 -18.72
CA ARG A 61 4.19 24.03 -17.63
C ARG A 61 3.79 25.48 -17.88
N SER A 62 2.53 25.84 -17.61
CA SER A 62 2.08 27.23 -17.62
C SER A 62 2.76 28.05 -16.51
N VAL A 63 3.37 29.19 -16.85
CA VAL A 63 4.07 30.08 -15.90
C VAL A 63 3.08 30.98 -15.13
N VAL A 64 1.91 31.26 -15.71
CA VAL A 64 0.82 31.97 -15.04
C VAL A 64 -0.26 30.98 -14.63
N ASN A 65 -0.47 30.82 -13.32
CA ASN A 65 -1.62 30.10 -12.77
C ASN A 65 -2.92 30.84 -13.18
N LYS A 66 -3.56 30.45 -14.29
CA LYS A 66 -4.76 31.11 -14.87
C LYS A 66 -6.04 30.94 -14.04
N GLY A 67 -6.12 31.44 -12.81
CA GLY A 67 -7.24 31.16 -11.89
C GLY A 67 -6.81 30.95 -10.45
N GLY A 68 -6.74 32.07 -9.72
CA GLY A 68 -6.62 32.11 -8.27
C GLY A 68 -5.46 31.32 -7.66
N HIS A 69 -5.47 31.26 -6.34
CA HIS A 69 -4.61 30.35 -5.59
C HIS A 69 -5.44 29.12 -5.20
N VAL A 70 -4.78 28.00 -4.88
CA VAL A 70 -5.47 26.84 -4.30
C VAL A 70 -5.53 26.99 -2.78
N CYS A 71 -6.58 26.45 -2.17
CA CYS A 71 -6.70 26.48 -0.73
C CYS A 71 -5.57 25.66 -0.09
N PHE A 72 -4.93 26.23 0.93
CA PHE A 72 -3.81 25.60 1.64
C PHE A 72 -4.22 24.29 2.32
N ILE A 73 -5.45 24.25 2.83
CA ILE A 73 -6.03 23.11 3.54
C ILE A 73 -6.64 22.10 2.57
N HIS A 74 -7.44 22.59 1.62
CA HIS A 74 -8.19 21.81 0.64
C HIS A 74 -7.60 22.08 -0.74
N GLN A 75 -6.46 21.46 -1.01
CA GLN A 75 -5.68 21.76 -2.22
C GLN A 75 -6.35 21.30 -3.52
N ASP A 76 -7.52 20.65 -3.41
CA ASP A 76 -8.47 20.30 -4.45
C ASP A 76 -9.48 21.43 -4.77
N ARG A 77 -9.51 22.51 -3.99
CA ARG A 77 -10.46 23.62 -4.12
C ARG A 77 -9.78 24.94 -4.42
N GLU A 78 -10.40 25.74 -5.26
CA GLU A 78 -9.99 27.12 -5.50
C GLU A 78 -10.09 27.94 -4.21
N ALA A 79 -9.06 28.72 -3.91
CA ALA A 79 -9.08 29.64 -2.80
C ALA A 79 -9.96 30.84 -3.14
N THR A 80 -10.99 31.03 -2.32
CA THR A 80 -11.87 32.20 -2.39
C THR A 80 -11.47 33.27 -1.37
N LEU A 81 -10.56 32.94 -0.46
CA LEU A 81 -10.15 33.79 0.65
C LEU A 81 -8.65 33.74 0.89
N GLN A 82 -8.08 34.89 1.23
CA GLN A 82 -6.70 35.04 1.66
C GLN A 82 -6.62 35.64 3.06
N CYS A 83 -5.83 35.02 3.93
CA CYS A 83 -5.60 35.51 5.29
C CYS A 83 -4.58 36.64 5.30
N ILE A 84 -5.04 37.87 5.55
CA ILE A 84 -4.19 39.07 5.65
C ILE A 84 -3.18 38.96 6.81
N LEU A 85 -3.50 38.21 7.86
CA LEU A 85 -2.60 38.02 9.00
C LEU A 85 -1.39 37.14 8.63
N CYS A 86 -1.58 36.11 7.79
CA CYS A 86 -0.48 35.33 7.22
C CYS A 86 0.45 36.20 6.38
N LEU A 87 -0.11 37.08 5.55
CA LEU A 87 0.69 38.03 4.77
C LEU A 87 1.50 38.97 5.66
N ARG A 88 0.88 39.53 6.71
CA ARG A 88 1.56 40.40 7.69
C ARG A 88 2.65 39.65 8.47
N ALA A 89 2.47 38.35 8.67
CA ALA A 89 3.45 37.48 9.31
C ALA A 89 4.51 36.93 8.34
N LYS A 90 4.56 37.41 7.08
CA LYS A 90 5.49 36.94 6.03
C LYS A 90 5.46 35.43 5.81
N VAL A 91 4.32 34.80 6.05
CA VAL A 91 4.11 33.39 5.74
C VAL A 91 4.09 33.22 4.22
N GLU A 92 4.67 32.13 3.73
CA GLU A 92 4.68 31.76 2.31
C GLU A 92 3.29 31.95 1.67
N LEU A 93 3.26 32.63 0.52
CA LEU A 93 2.05 33.12 -0.12
C LEU A 93 0.99 32.01 -0.29
N ARG A 94 1.39 30.81 -0.74
CA ARG A 94 0.50 29.65 -0.91
C ARG A 94 -0.24 29.24 0.37
N LYS A 95 0.39 29.40 1.54
CA LYS A 95 -0.18 28.98 2.83
C LYS A 95 -1.23 29.96 3.37
N SER A 96 -1.30 31.16 2.80
CA SER A 96 -2.27 32.18 3.20
C SER A 96 -3.69 31.97 2.66
N PHE A 97 -3.91 30.98 1.80
CA PHE A 97 -5.16 30.81 1.05
C PHE A 97 -6.11 29.77 1.64
N SER A 98 -7.41 30.02 1.54
CA SER A 98 -8.48 29.10 1.97
C SER A 98 -9.66 29.10 0.99
N CYS A 99 -10.33 27.95 0.83
CA CYS A 99 -11.41 27.78 -0.16
C CYS A 99 -12.76 28.34 0.28
N SER A 100 -12.93 28.61 1.57
CA SER A 100 -14.15 29.17 2.15
C SER A 100 -13.90 29.68 3.58
N THR A 101 -14.82 30.50 4.10
CA THR A 101 -14.77 31.00 5.47
C THR A 101 -14.83 29.85 6.49
N ASP A 102 -15.61 28.80 6.20
CA ASP A 102 -15.71 27.61 7.03
C ASP A 102 -14.40 26.80 7.05
N CYS A 103 -13.71 26.70 5.90
CA CYS A 103 -12.38 26.08 5.84
C CYS A 103 -11.38 26.83 6.74
N LEU A 104 -11.36 28.17 6.67
CA LEU A 104 -10.49 28.96 7.54
C LEU A 104 -10.84 28.79 9.03
N ARG A 105 -12.13 28.70 9.36
CA ARG A 105 -12.62 28.52 10.74
C ARG A 105 -12.25 27.15 11.30
N GLN A 106 -12.53 26.08 10.56
CA GLN A 106 -12.26 24.69 10.99
C GLN A 106 -10.76 24.43 11.16
N HIS A 107 -9.93 25.08 10.35
CA HIS A 107 -8.48 24.90 10.35
C HIS A 107 -7.72 26.12 10.91
N TRP A 108 -8.38 26.92 11.75
CA TRP A 108 -7.79 28.13 12.32
C TRP A 108 -6.51 27.84 13.12
N ASN A 109 -6.43 26.70 13.81
CA ASN A 109 -5.25 26.31 14.58
C ASN A 109 -4.00 26.18 13.69
N VAL A 110 -4.15 25.70 12.46
CA VAL A 110 -3.04 25.61 11.49
C VAL A 110 -2.57 27.01 11.09
N HIS A 111 -3.51 27.90 10.74
CA HIS A 111 -3.22 29.29 10.41
C HIS A 111 -2.58 30.06 11.58
N LYS A 112 -3.07 29.84 12.81
CA LYS A 112 -2.53 30.43 14.04
C LYS A 112 -1.06 30.04 14.24
N ASN A 113 -0.69 28.78 14.01
CA ASN A 113 0.70 28.34 14.08
C ASN A 113 1.58 29.00 13.01
N LEU A 114 1.06 29.17 11.79
CA LEU A 114 1.78 29.90 10.74
C LEU A 114 2.06 31.37 11.16
N HIS A 115 1.11 32.03 11.81
CA HIS A 115 1.32 33.38 12.33
C HIS A 115 2.41 33.42 13.41
N LEU A 116 2.40 32.46 14.34
CA LEU A 116 3.37 32.40 15.43
C LEU A 116 4.78 32.15 14.90
N ASN A 117 4.92 31.23 13.95
CA ASN A 117 6.22 30.90 13.34
C ASN A 117 6.72 32.06 12.45
N GLY A 118 5.84 32.72 11.69
CA GLY A 118 6.20 33.87 10.87
C GLY A 118 6.65 35.11 11.69
N GLN A 119 6.18 35.23 12.93
CA GLN A 119 6.61 36.31 13.83
C GLN A 119 8.00 36.11 14.45
N GLN A 120 8.49 34.86 14.52
CA GLN A 120 9.83 34.56 15.05
C GLN A 120 10.97 34.94 14.08
N HIS A 121 10.69 35.01 12.78
CA HIS A 121 11.66 35.40 11.74
C HIS A 121 11.77 36.92 11.50
N LYS A 122 11.41 37.76 12.47
CA LYS A 122 11.47 39.24 12.33
C LYS A 122 12.88 39.84 12.41
N HIS A 123 13.92 39.05 12.68
CA HIS A 123 15.31 39.49 12.66
C HIS A 123 16.12 38.72 11.63
N GLU A 124 15.93 39.02 10.34
CA GLU A 124 17.01 39.01 9.34
C GLU A 124 16.52 39.67 8.05
N ASN A 125 17.32 40.61 7.56
CA ASN A 125 17.03 41.50 6.44
C ASN A 125 16.99 40.77 5.09
N GLY A 126 16.24 41.32 4.14
CA GLY A 126 16.52 41.11 2.72
C GLY A 126 15.29 41.23 1.82
N TYR A 127 14.99 42.44 1.35
CA TYR A 127 14.28 42.62 0.09
C TYR A 127 15.08 41.91 -1.00
N VAL A 128 14.55 40.81 -1.55
CA VAL A 128 15.08 40.21 -2.78
C VAL A 128 14.17 40.64 -3.92
N HIS A 129 14.63 41.65 -4.66
CA HIS A 129 14.22 41.86 -6.04
C HIS A 129 14.81 40.68 -6.82
N GLU A 130 14.01 39.68 -7.18
CA GLU A 130 14.47 38.64 -8.11
C GLU A 130 14.51 39.21 -9.52
N ASN A 131 15.71 39.59 -9.94
CA ASN A 131 16.06 39.80 -11.34
C ASN A 131 15.92 38.48 -12.09
N PHE A 132 14.84 38.32 -12.85
CA PHE A 132 14.71 37.27 -13.86
C PHE A 132 15.84 37.41 -14.88
N LYS A 133 16.82 36.49 -14.85
CA LYS A 133 17.70 36.25 -15.99
C LYS A 133 16.88 35.58 -17.08
N ALA A 134 16.79 36.22 -18.24
CA ALA A 134 16.10 35.74 -19.42
C ALA A 134 16.63 34.35 -19.84
N SER A 135 15.84 33.31 -19.58
CA SER A 135 15.87 32.09 -20.39
C SER A 135 14.70 32.17 -21.37
N ASN A 136 15.02 32.20 -22.67
CA ASN A 136 14.13 32.09 -23.83
C ASN A 136 12.63 31.91 -23.54
N THR A 137 11.95 32.99 -23.20
CA THR A 137 10.50 33.09 -23.15
C THR A 137 10.00 33.63 -24.49
N PHE A 138 9.21 32.85 -25.22
CA PHE A 138 8.50 33.34 -26.40
C PHE A 138 7.12 33.84 -25.98
N SER A 139 6.80 35.10 -26.34
CA SER A 139 5.51 35.73 -26.05
C SER A 139 4.76 36.06 -27.33
N ASN A 140 3.55 35.51 -27.48
CA ASN A 140 2.48 36.13 -28.25
C ASN A 140 1.14 35.77 -27.59
N GLY A 141 0.52 36.74 -26.92
CA GLY A 141 -0.88 36.68 -26.48
C GLY A 141 -1.22 35.69 -25.35
N GLY A 142 -0.78 35.95 -24.12
CA GLY A 142 -1.53 35.60 -22.90
C GLY A 142 -1.15 34.33 -22.12
N GLU A 143 -0.25 33.48 -22.61
CA GLU A 143 0.24 32.31 -21.87
C GLU A 143 1.75 32.15 -22.02
N THR A 144 2.48 32.29 -20.92
CA THR A 144 3.92 31.99 -20.87
C THR A 144 4.09 30.52 -20.46
N TRP A 145 4.93 29.78 -21.17
CA TRP A 145 5.17 28.35 -20.98
C TRP A 145 6.64 28.10 -20.66
N MET A 146 6.92 27.21 -19.71
CA MET A 146 8.26 26.76 -19.33
C MET A 146 8.42 25.31 -19.71
N GLU A 147 9.47 24.94 -20.44
CA GLU A 147 9.77 23.54 -20.75
C GLU A 147 10.16 22.81 -19.46
N VAL A 148 9.53 21.68 -19.19
CA VAL A 148 9.71 20.87 -17.97
C VAL A 148 10.10 19.43 -18.25
N GLY A 149 10.03 18.98 -19.51
CA GLY A 149 10.37 17.60 -19.85
C GLY A 149 10.56 17.35 -21.34
N LYS A 150 11.35 16.33 -21.64
CA LYS A 150 11.56 15.79 -22.99
C LYS A 150 11.26 14.29 -22.94
N GLY A 151 10.59 13.79 -23.98
CA GLY A 151 10.20 12.39 -24.09
C GLY A 151 8.68 12.20 -24.04
N ARG A 152 8.24 11.04 -24.49
CA ARG A 152 6.82 10.70 -24.64
C ARG A 152 6.05 10.73 -23.34
N LEU A 153 6.65 10.22 -22.27
CA LEU A 153 6.06 10.15 -20.94
C LEU A 153 6.46 11.37 -20.09
N TYR A 154 5.56 11.82 -19.23
CA TYR A 154 5.87 12.84 -18.24
C TYR A 154 5.13 12.59 -16.93
N THR A 155 5.86 12.59 -15.81
CA THR A 155 5.29 12.45 -14.47
C THR A 155 5.25 13.82 -13.81
N PRO A 156 4.06 14.41 -13.56
CA PRO A 156 3.94 15.70 -12.92
C PRO A 156 4.55 15.67 -11.51
N THR A 157 5.22 16.75 -11.15
CA THR A 157 5.88 16.98 -9.87
C THR A 157 5.07 17.93 -8.99
N GLU A 158 5.50 18.14 -7.74
CA GLU A 158 4.88 19.11 -6.83
C GLU A 158 4.92 20.55 -7.39
N ASP A 159 5.94 20.89 -8.18
CA ASP A 159 6.07 22.21 -8.83
C ASP A 159 5.03 22.42 -9.94
N ASP A 160 4.45 21.34 -10.44
CA ASP A 160 3.44 21.40 -11.49
C ASP A 160 2.03 21.57 -10.92
N VAL A 161 1.84 21.34 -9.61
CA VAL A 161 0.53 21.43 -8.94
C VAL A 161 -0.09 22.82 -9.13
N GLY A 162 -1.34 22.84 -9.60
CA GLY A 162 -2.10 24.03 -9.94
C GLY A 162 -1.82 24.56 -11.35
N SER A 163 -0.77 24.11 -12.03
CA SER A 163 -0.43 24.53 -13.39
C SER A 163 -1.11 23.66 -14.44
N VAL A 164 -1.29 24.20 -15.65
CA VAL A 164 -1.63 23.40 -16.83
C VAL A 164 -0.35 22.85 -17.43
N LEU A 165 -0.38 21.58 -17.85
CA LEU A 165 0.69 20.98 -18.64
C LEU A 165 0.29 20.97 -20.11
N LYS A 166 1.27 21.18 -20.99
CA LYS A 166 1.12 21.10 -22.44
C LYS A 166 2.16 20.14 -22.99
N CYS A 167 1.70 19.09 -23.67
CA CYS A 167 2.54 18.20 -24.47
C CYS A 167 2.52 18.70 -25.92
N GLU A 168 3.69 18.93 -26.49
CA GLU A 168 3.87 19.17 -27.91
C GLU A 168 4.55 17.97 -28.54
N VAL A 169 3.97 17.46 -29.62
CA VAL A 169 4.51 16.35 -30.40
C VAL A 169 4.63 16.74 -31.87
N VAL A 170 5.78 16.44 -32.46
CA VAL A 170 6.10 16.72 -33.85
C VAL A 170 6.87 15.56 -34.48
N ALA A 171 6.59 15.29 -35.76
CA ALA A 171 7.36 14.33 -36.54
C ALA A 171 8.63 14.99 -37.09
N ILE A 172 9.75 14.27 -37.04
CA ILE A 172 11.06 14.73 -37.49
C ILE A 172 11.56 13.80 -38.58
N ASP A 173 12.14 14.39 -39.64
CA ASP A 173 12.98 13.68 -40.60
C ASP A 173 14.45 13.93 -40.25
N THR A 174 15.15 12.90 -39.80
CA THR A 174 16.57 12.98 -39.41
C THR A 174 17.51 13.02 -40.63
N GLY A 175 17.00 12.75 -41.83
CA GLY A 175 17.73 12.83 -43.09
C GLY A 175 17.88 14.25 -43.65
N SER A 176 17.21 15.25 -43.04
CA SER A 176 17.33 16.66 -43.40
C SER A 176 17.93 17.45 -42.22
N PRO A 177 19.09 18.11 -42.37
CA PRO A 177 19.74 18.85 -41.29
C PRO A 177 18.95 20.09 -40.80
N TYR A 178 17.87 20.43 -41.51
CA TYR A 178 16.88 21.41 -41.12
C TYR A 178 15.49 20.80 -41.31
N VAL A 179 14.57 21.01 -40.37
CA VAL A 179 13.09 20.94 -40.51
C VAL A 179 12.39 19.74 -39.84
N GLU A 180 11.61 20.09 -38.82
CA GLU A 180 10.41 19.37 -38.38
C GLU A 180 9.54 19.02 -39.59
N SER A 181 9.34 17.74 -39.88
CA SER A 181 8.73 17.30 -41.13
C SER A 181 7.20 17.47 -41.15
N GLY A 182 6.59 18.07 -40.13
CA GLY A 182 5.14 18.15 -39.99
C GLY A 182 4.65 19.17 -38.97
N LYS A 183 3.33 19.33 -38.90
CA LYS A 183 2.64 20.24 -37.97
C LYS A 183 2.84 19.79 -36.51
N THR A 184 3.24 20.72 -35.65
CA THR A 184 3.25 20.52 -34.19
C THR A 184 1.84 20.34 -33.66
N HIS A 185 1.61 19.26 -32.92
CA HIS A 185 0.36 19.00 -32.22
C HIS A 185 0.56 19.32 -30.74
N SER A 186 -0.17 20.32 -30.25
CA SER A 186 -0.15 20.73 -28.85
C SER A 186 -1.39 20.23 -28.13
N ILE A 187 -1.21 19.51 -27.02
CA ILE A 187 -2.28 18.99 -26.16
C ILE A 187 -2.09 19.60 -24.77
N ALA A 188 -3.10 20.29 -24.26
CA ALA A 188 -3.09 20.81 -22.89
C ALA A 188 -3.93 19.93 -21.96
N THR A 189 -3.50 19.78 -20.71
CA THR A 189 -4.25 19.11 -19.65
C THR A 189 -5.19 20.07 -18.93
N ALA A 190 -6.05 19.57 -18.05
CA ALA A 190 -6.52 20.38 -16.93
C ALA A 190 -5.37 20.62 -15.93
N ARG A 191 -5.61 21.40 -14.87
CA ARG A 191 -4.57 21.69 -13.88
C ARG A 191 -4.11 20.44 -13.15
N VAL A 192 -2.82 20.34 -12.88
CA VAL A 192 -2.29 19.27 -12.03
C VAL A 192 -2.86 19.42 -10.62
N ARG A 193 -3.45 18.33 -10.11
CA ARG A 193 -3.90 18.23 -8.73
C ARG A 193 -2.80 17.61 -7.87
N PRO A 194 -2.70 17.99 -6.60
CA PRO A 194 -1.84 17.27 -5.67
C PRO A 194 -2.30 15.83 -5.53
N ALA A 195 -1.36 14.92 -5.26
CA ALA A 195 -1.68 13.55 -4.89
C ALA A 195 -2.44 13.55 -3.55
N PRO A 196 -3.59 12.86 -3.44
CA PRO A 196 -4.21 12.64 -2.14
C PRO A 196 -3.23 12.00 -1.16
N SER A 197 -3.41 12.31 0.12
CA SER A 197 -2.64 11.68 1.20
C SER A 197 -3.48 10.61 1.88
N PRO A 198 -2.84 9.56 2.41
CA PRO A 198 -3.58 8.49 3.05
C PRO A 198 -4.16 9.02 4.37
N PRO A 199 -5.38 8.61 4.75
CA PRO A 199 -6.00 9.06 5.99
C PRO A 199 -5.15 8.67 7.19
N ARG A 200 -4.92 9.61 8.11
CA ARG A 200 -4.22 9.31 9.36
C ARG A 200 -5.14 8.48 10.27
N ARG A 201 -4.63 7.36 10.75
CA ARG A 201 -5.27 6.55 11.78
C ARG A 201 -4.37 6.52 13.01
N SER A 202 -4.99 6.60 14.18
CA SER A 202 -4.28 6.66 15.46
C SER A 202 -4.33 5.31 16.15
N LEU A 203 -3.28 5.01 16.91
CA LEU A 203 -3.28 3.90 17.83
C LEU A 203 -4.07 4.32 19.09
N SER A 204 -5.20 3.67 19.34
CA SER A 204 -6.05 3.94 20.49
C SER A 204 -5.82 2.90 21.59
N PRO A 205 -5.62 3.33 22.86
CA PRO A 205 -5.50 2.40 23.98
C PRO A 205 -6.75 1.55 24.18
N ILE A 206 -6.57 0.26 24.47
CA ILE A 206 -7.64 -0.63 24.90
C ILE A 206 -8.04 -0.22 26.33
N THR A 207 -9.34 0.00 26.55
CA THR A 207 -9.89 0.46 27.84
C THR A 207 -10.93 -0.53 28.37
N PRO A 208 -10.88 -0.95 29.65
CA PRO A 208 -9.88 -0.58 30.64
C PRO A 208 -8.51 -1.14 30.27
N ALA A 209 -7.47 -0.42 30.69
CA ALA A 209 -6.12 -0.82 30.41
C ALA A 209 -5.89 -2.25 30.96
N PRO A 210 -5.23 -3.16 30.20
CA PRO A 210 -4.91 -4.47 30.70
C PRO A 210 -4.23 -4.45 32.08
N LYS A 211 -4.53 -5.44 32.94
CA LYS A 211 -3.89 -5.55 34.25
C LYS A 211 -2.38 -5.83 34.09
N ASN A 212 -1.56 -5.29 35.00
CA ASN A 212 -0.10 -5.45 35.02
C ASN A 212 0.68 -4.86 33.82
N ILE A 213 0.21 -3.74 33.25
CA ILE A 213 1.00 -2.99 32.27
C ILE A 213 2.24 -2.41 32.93
N VAL A 214 3.41 -2.77 32.41
CA VAL A 214 4.69 -2.12 32.75
C VAL A 214 5.08 -1.08 31.69
N SER A 215 6.01 -0.19 32.00
CA SER A 215 6.47 0.83 31.04
C SER A 215 7.40 0.26 29.95
N ALA A 216 8.07 -0.86 30.21
CA ALA A 216 9.08 -1.47 29.34
C ALA A 216 8.53 -2.66 28.51
N GLY A 217 9.27 -3.02 27.45
CA GLY A 217 8.97 -4.19 26.61
C GLY A 217 7.70 -4.07 25.76
N LYS A 218 7.37 -2.86 25.32
CA LYS A 218 6.29 -2.62 24.38
C LYS A 218 6.81 -2.54 22.96
N PHE A 219 6.08 -3.11 22.01
CA PHE A 219 6.40 -2.98 20.59
C PHE A 219 5.12 -3.02 19.77
N THR A 220 5.18 -2.49 18.56
CA THR A 220 4.06 -2.44 17.64
C THR A 220 4.26 -3.41 16.50
N ALA A 221 3.20 -4.14 16.15
CA ALA A 221 3.17 -5.03 15.01
C ALA A 221 2.01 -4.67 14.09
N LEU A 222 2.31 -4.54 12.79
CA LEU A 222 1.38 -4.22 11.72
C LEU A 222 1.27 -5.38 10.75
N THR A 223 0.08 -5.62 10.19
CA THR A 223 -0.12 -6.47 9.02
C THR A 223 -0.88 -5.74 7.94
N TYR A 224 -0.45 -5.89 6.68
CA TYR A 224 -1.08 -5.21 5.56
C TYR A 224 -0.83 -5.91 4.21
N ASN A 225 -1.91 -6.33 3.55
CA ASN A 225 -1.88 -6.72 2.14
C ASN A 225 -1.82 -5.44 1.27
N LEU A 226 -0.77 -5.31 0.45
CA LEU A 226 -0.49 -4.09 -0.32
C LEU A 226 -1.20 -4.00 -1.67
N LEU A 227 -1.92 -5.03 -2.10
CA LEU A 227 -2.44 -5.21 -3.46
C LEU A 227 -1.32 -5.15 -4.51
N ALA A 228 -0.81 -6.31 -4.92
CA ALA A 228 0.25 -6.36 -5.94
C ALA A 228 -0.23 -5.72 -7.23
N ASP A 229 0.68 -5.04 -7.95
CA ASP A 229 0.31 -4.34 -9.19
C ASP A 229 -0.19 -5.29 -10.28
N LEU A 230 0.32 -6.51 -10.29
CA LEU A 230 -0.16 -7.58 -11.15
C LEU A 230 -1.65 -7.95 -10.94
N TYR A 231 -2.26 -7.60 -9.80
CA TYR A 231 -3.68 -7.79 -9.51
C TYR A 231 -4.51 -6.50 -9.61
N ALA A 232 -3.88 -5.31 -9.64
CA ALA A 232 -4.53 -4.01 -9.66
C ALA A 232 -5.13 -3.64 -11.05
N THR A 233 -5.97 -4.52 -11.59
CA THR A 233 -6.52 -4.38 -12.96
C THR A 233 -7.82 -3.57 -13.01
N ALA A 234 -8.06 -2.89 -14.13
CA ALA A 234 -9.30 -2.15 -14.36
C ALA A 234 -10.55 -3.05 -14.42
N GLU A 235 -10.39 -4.35 -14.72
CA GLU A 235 -11.49 -5.32 -14.70
C GLU A 235 -11.94 -5.58 -13.25
N GLN A 236 -11.00 -5.95 -12.38
CA GLN A 236 -11.26 -6.21 -10.97
C GLN A 236 -11.72 -4.95 -10.23
N PHE A 237 -11.16 -3.79 -10.58
CA PHE A 237 -11.41 -2.52 -9.93
C PHE A 237 -12.09 -1.51 -10.87
N SER A 238 -13.13 -1.95 -11.57
CA SER A 238 -13.88 -1.14 -12.56
C SER A 238 -14.51 0.16 -12.04
N TYR A 239 -14.60 0.33 -10.72
CA TYR A 239 -15.05 1.56 -10.05
C TYR A 239 -13.92 2.57 -9.79
N CYS A 240 -12.66 2.17 -9.97
CA CYS A 240 -11.51 3.05 -9.80
C CYS A 240 -11.23 3.85 -11.07
N GLN A 241 -10.85 5.12 -10.90
CA GLN A 241 -10.21 5.84 -11.99
C GLN A 241 -8.83 5.24 -12.28
N PRO A 242 -8.35 5.19 -13.54
CA PRO A 242 -7.08 4.55 -13.88
C PRO A 242 -5.88 5.04 -13.06
N TRP A 243 -5.84 6.34 -12.72
CA TRP A 243 -4.77 6.92 -11.92
C TRP A 243 -4.72 6.37 -10.47
N MET A 244 -5.84 5.90 -9.92
CA MET A 244 -5.90 5.32 -8.57
C MET A 244 -5.23 3.95 -8.51
N LEU A 245 -5.24 3.21 -9.63
CA LEU A 245 -4.62 1.89 -9.76
C LEU A 245 -3.14 1.98 -10.16
N ALA A 246 -2.74 3.08 -10.82
CA ALA A 246 -1.37 3.27 -11.29
C ALA A 246 -0.35 3.11 -10.16
N TRP A 247 0.61 2.19 -10.33
CA TRP A 247 1.63 1.90 -9.33
C TRP A 247 2.43 3.12 -8.88
N GLY A 248 2.73 4.05 -9.81
CA GLY A 248 3.44 5.29 -9.51
C GLY A 248 2.76 6.11 -8.39
N TYR A 249 1.42 6.14 -8.38
CA TYR A 249 0.62 6.73 -7.32
C TYR A 249 0.59 5.85 -6.06
N ARG A 250 0.16 4.60 -6.22
CA ARG A 250 -0.07 3.68 -5.10
C ARG A 250 1.17 3.51 -4.25
N LYS A 251 2.34 3.31 -4.85
CA LYS A 251 3.60 3.08 -4.12
C LYS A 251 3.97 4.23 -3.19
N GLN A 252 3.76 5.47 -3.61
CA GLN A 252 4.05 6.66 -2.80
C GLN A 252 3.05 6.80 -1.66
N ASN A 253 1.77 6.52 -1.93
CA ASN A 253 0.73 6.57 -0.91
C ASN A 253 0.91 5.46 0.14
N LEU A 254 1.19 4.23 -0.29
CA LEU A 254 1.53 3.09 0.59
C LEU A 254 2.76 3.38 1.44
N LEU A 255 3.84 3.94 0.87
CA LEU A 255 5.03 4.32 1.63
C LEU A 255 4.70 5.37 2.70
N LYS A 256 3.94 6.42 2.34
CA LYS A 256 3.47 7.43 3.31
C LYS A 256 2.66 6.80 4.43
N GLU A 257 1.75 5.88 4.10
CA GLU A 257 0.92 5.18 5.07
C GLU A 257 1.78 4.33 6.05
N LEU A 258 2.68 3.50 5.52
CA LEU A 258 3.58 2.65 6.33
C LEU A 258 4.49 3.47 7.25
N LEU A 259 5.09 4.55 6.73
CA LEU A 259 5.95 5.44 7.52
C LEU A 259 5.17 6.21 8.59
N ASN A 260 3.92 6.60 8.30
CA ASN A 260 3.06 7.28 9.28
C ASN A 260 2.68 6.36 10.44
N TYR A 261 2.48 5.06 10.19
CA TYR A 261 2.23 4.09 11.26
C TYR A 261 3.45 3.85 12.13
N ASN A 262 4.66 3.96 11.56
CA ASN A 262 5.93 3.83 12.29
C ASN A 262 6.02 2.55 13.16
N ALA A 263 5.42 1.46 12.67
CA ALA A 263 5.35 0.20 13.39
C ALA A 263 6.74 -0.40 13.57
N ASP A 264 6.99 -1.09 14.67
CA ASP A 264 8.31 -1.68 14.91
C ASP A 264 8.54 -2.94 14.10
N ILE A 265 7.47 -3.67 13.80
CA ILE A 265 7.43 -4.86 12.94
C ILE A 265 6.26 -4.72 11.95
N MET A 266 6.50 -4.96 10.67
CA MET A 266 5.47 -4.92 9.61
C MET A 266 5.46 -6.23 8.81
N CYS A 267 4.34 -6.94 8.83
CA CYS A 267 4.05 -8.12 8.02
C CYS A 267 3.27 -7.71 6.78
N LEU A 268 3.91 -7.67 5.62
CA LEU A 268 3.29 -7.23 4.37
C LEU A 268 3.04 -8.41 3.44
N GLN A 269 1.87 -8.45 2.81
CA GLN A 269 1.47 -9.43 1.80
C GLN A 269 1.32 -8.76 0.43
N GLU A 270 1.30 -9.56 -0.63
CA GLU A 270 1.24 -9.10 -2.02
C GLU A 270 2.33 -8.09 -2.39
N VAL A 271 3.52 -8.29 -1.82
CA VAL A 271 4.68 -7.47 -2.17
C VAL A 271 5.27 -8.01 -3.46
N GLN A 272 5.04 -7.31 -4.58
CA GLN A 272 5.63 -7.67 -5.88
C GLN A 272 7.17 -7.56 -5.85
N SER A 273 7.86 -8.54 -6.44
CA SER A 273 9.31 -8.74 -6.26
C SER A 273 10.21 -7.63 -6.81
N ASN A 274 9.91 -7.10 -7.99
CA ASN A 274 10.63 -5.94 -8.54
C ASN A 274 10.35 -4.69 -7.67
N HIS A 275 9.11 -4.50 -7.22
CA HIS A 275 8.72 -3.37 -6.37
C HIS A 275 9.36 -3.42 -4.99
N TYR A 276 9.56 -4.62 -4.43
CA TYR A 276 10.34 -4.82 -3.22
C TYR A 276 11.78 -4.30 -3.40
N THR A 277 12.45 -4.77 -4.44
CA THR A 277 13.88 -4.54 -4.68
C THR A 277 14.18 -3.10 -5.08
N GLU A 278 13.35 -2.54 -5.97
CA GLU A 278 13.59 -1.22 -6.58
C GLU A 278 13.06 -0.05 -5.75
N PHE A 279 12.12 -0.30 -4.83
CA PHE A 279 11.41 0.76 -4.13
C PHE A 279 11.18 0.49 -2.64
N LEU A 280 10.41 -0.53 -2.28
CA LEU A 280 9.92 -0.67 -0.90
C LEU A 280 11.06 -0.92 0.10
N GLN A 281 12.00 -1.83 -0.23
CA GLN A 281 13.15 -2.11 0.61
C GLN A 281 14.09 -0.90 0.75
N PRO A 282 14.57 -0.25 -0.32
CA PRO A 282 15.47 0.88 -0.17
C PRO A 282 14.84 2.08 0.53
N GLU A 283 13.54 2.36 0.32
CA GLU A 283 12.87 3.48 1.01
C GLU A 283 12.65 3.19 2.50
N LEU A 284 12.21 1.99 2.88
CA LEU A 284 12.07 1.64 4.30
C LEU A 284 13.41 1.46 5.00
N ALA A 285 14.47 1.07 4.29
CA ALA A 285 15.83 1.06 4.86
C ALA A 285 16.30 2.46 5.26
N LYS A 286 15.98 3.50 4.49
CA LYS A 286 16.26 4.91 4.87
C LYS A 286 15.53 5.31 6.16
N ALA A 287 14.40 4.68 6.46
CA ALA A 287 13.63 4.87 7.67
C ALA A 287 14.05 3.93 8.83
N GLY A 288 15.17 3.21 8.70
CA GLY A 288 15.73 2.38 9.77
C GLY A 288 15.20 0.95 9.82
N TYR A 289 14.57 0.44 8.76
CA TYR A 289 14.06 -0.93 8.72
C TYR A 289 15.04 -1.91 8.05
N THR A 290 15.16 -3.10 8.63
CA THR A 290 15.66 -4.30 7.95
C THR A 290 14.48 -5.15 7.50
N ALA A 291 14.65 -5.89 6.40
CA ALA A 291 13.59 -6.66 5.78
C ALA A 291 14.02 -8.09 5.45
N ILE A 292 13.09 -9.03 5.62
CA ILE A 292 13.19 -10.39 5.06
C ILE A 292 12.02 -10.59 4.12
N TYR A 293 12.29 -11.15 2.94
CA TYR A 293 11.31 -11.30 1.88
C TYR A 293 11.30 -12.72 1.35
N LYS A 294 10.09 -13.26 1.13
CA LYS A 294 9.86 -14.55 0.50
C LYS A 294 8.84 -14.39 -0.62
N LYS A 295 9.31 -14.56 -1.86
CA LYS A 295 8.45 -14.69 -3.04
C LYS A 295 7.59 -15.96 -2.92
N LYS A 296 6.40 -15.93 -3.54
CA LYS A 296 5.70 -17.14 -3.98
C LYS A 296 6.57 -17.89 -5.00
N THR A 297 6.08 -19.01 -5.52
CA THR A 297 6.84 -19.84 -6.45
C THR A 297 6.37 -19.79 -7.90
N MET A 298 5.17 -19.26 -8.18
CA MET A 298 4.63 -19.18 -9.55
C MET A 298 4.70 -17.75 -10.07
N GLU A 299 5.26 -17.58 -11.27
CA GLU A 299 5.30 -16.28 -11.96
C GLU A 299 4.05 -16.11 -12.82
N ILE A 300 3.53 -14.88 -12.86
CA ILE A 300 2.37 -14.49 -13.68
C ILE A 300 2.87 -13.56 -14.78
N TYR A 301 2.51 -13.84 -16.03
CA TYR A 301 2.86 -12.98 -17.15
C TYR A 301 1.92 -11.77 -17.20
N THR A 302 2.46 -10.57 -17.06
CA THR A 302 1.73 -9.30 -17.10
C THR A 302 2.18 -8.46 -18.30
N GLY A 303 1.52 -8.63 -19.45
CA GLY A 303 1.69 -7.83 -20.66
C GLY A 303 3.07 -7.97 -21.35
N ASN A 304 4.13 -7.58 -20.64
CA ASN A 304 5.51 -7.46 -21.12
C ASN A 304 6.55 -8.08 -20.17
N SER A 305 6.17 -8.54 -18.97
CA SER A 305 7.10 -9.11 -17.99
C SER A 305 6.45 -10.17 -17.13
N TYR A 306 7.26 -11.09 -16.60
CA TYR A 306 6.84 -11.98 -15.53
C TYR A 306 6.94 -11.24 -14.19
N ALA A 307 5.85 -11.25 -13.44
CA ALA A 307 5.77 -10.69 -12.09
C ALA A 307 5.41 -11.78 -11.10
N ILE A 308 5.92 -11.63 -9.89
CA ILE A 308 5.63 -12.52 -8.77
C ILE A 308 5.59 -11.72 -7.49
N ASP A 309 4.60 -11.98 -6.66
CA ASP A 309 4.45 -11.36 -5.34
C ASP A 309 4.92 -12.31 -4.22
N GLY A 310 4.82 -11.85 -2.99
CA GLY A 310 5.28 -12.57 -1.83
C GLY A 310 4.97 -11.87 -0.51
N CYS A 311 5.54 -12.41 0.56
CA CYS A 311 5.43 -11.86 1.92
C CYS A 311 6.77 -11.22 2.33
N ALA A 312 6.69 -10.01 2.91
CA ALA A 312 7.85 -9.31 3.47
C ALA A 312 7.63 -9.02 4.95
N THR A 313 8.62 -9.26 5.79
CA THR A 313 8.62 -8.84 7.19
C THR A 313 9.71 -7.80 7.39
N PHE A 314 9.29 -6.56 7.66
CA PHE A 314 10.17 -5.44 8.00
C PHE A 314 10.21 -5.27 9.51
N PHE A 315 11.35 -4.89 10.07
CA PHE A 315 11.49 -4.57 11.49
C PHE A 315 12.56 -3.50 11.71
N LYS A 316 12.37 -2.66 12.72
CA LYS A 316 13.31 -1.59 13.07
C LYS A 316 14.65 -2.16 13.53
N SER A 317 15.73 -1.77 12.86
CA SER A 317 17.08 -2.32 13.07
C SER A 317 17.69 -1.94 14.42
N ASP A 318 17.24 -0.84 15.01
CA ASP A 318 17.67 -0.37 16.34
C ASP A 318 16.90 -1.05 17.48
N ARG A 319 15.80 -1.73 17.18
CA ARG A 319 14.96 -2.43 18.17
C ARG A 319 14.99 -3.94 18.05
N PHE A 320 15.23 -4.48 16.85
CA PHE A 320 15.19 -5.91 16.60
C PHE A 320 16.36 -6.38 15.73
N ALA A 321 16.93 -7.53 16.09
CA ALA A 321 17.91 -8.25 15.28
C ALA A 321 17.36 -9.60 14.83
N LEU A 322 17.62 -9.97 13.57
CA LEU A 322 17.24 -11.29 13.06
C LEU A 322 18.10 -12.38 13.71
N VAL A 323 17.44 -13.37 14.30
CA VAL A 323 18.09 -14.57 14.83
C VAL A 323 18.01 -15.71 13.83
N LYS A 324 16.81 -15.94 13.28
CA LYS A 324 16.56 -17.05 12.37
C LYS A 324 15.38 -16.77 11.46
N LYS A 325 15.40 -17.35 10.26
CA LYS A 325 14.25 -17.37 9.36
C LYS A 325 13.87 -18.79 8.99
N TYR A 326 12.59 -18.99 8.74
CA TYR A 326 12.02 -20.21 8.17
C TYR A 326 11.04 -19.81 7.07
N GLU A 327 11.09 -20.55 5.97
CA GLU A 327 10.24 -20.31 4.80
C GLU A 327 9.40 -21.56 4.58
N VAL A 328 8.08 -21.39 4.58
CA VAL A 328 7.13 -22.46 4.29
C VAL A 328 6.60 -22.24 2.89
N GLU A 329 6.81 -23.23 2.02
CA GLU A 329 6.22 -23.28 0.69
C GLU A 329 5.13 -24.35 0.69
N PHE A 330 3.87 -23.94 0.60
CA PHE A 330 2.75 -24.88 0.75
C PHE A 330 2.69 -25.87 -0.40
N ASN A 331 3.11 -25.50 -1.62
CA ASN A 331 3.22 -26.44 -2.73
C ASN A 331 4.18 -27.62 -2.44
N LYS A 332 5.33 -27.38 -1.78
CA LYS A 332 6.26 -28.45 -1.38
C LYS A 332 5.60 -29.40 -0.37
N ALA A 333 4.90 -28.85 0.61
CA ALA A 333 4.13 -29.66 1.57
C ALA A 333 2.98 -30.43 0.89
N ALA A 334 2.36 -29.85 -0.14
CA ALA A 334 1.29 -30.47 -0.91
C ALA A 334 1.79 -31.67 -1.72
N LEU A 335 3.00 -31.60 -2.29
CA LEU A 335 3.63 -32.72 -2.98
C LEU A 335 3.81 -33.92 -2.03
N SER A 336 4.35 -33.69 -0.84
CA SER A 336 4.50 -34.74 0.18
C SER A 336 3.16 -35.32 0.63
N LEU A 337 2.11 -34.49 0.74
CA LEU A 337 0.77 -34.98 1.07
C LEU A 337 0.19 -35.83 -0.07
N ALA A 338 0.34 -35.40 -1.32
CA ALA A 338 -0.17 -36.07 -2.52
C ALA A 338 0.45 -37.46 -2.75
N GLU A 339 1.67 -37.70 -2.27
CA GLU A 339 2.28 -39.04 -2.25
C GLU A 339 1.50 -40.03 -1.37
N THR A 340 0.86 -39.53 -0.31
CA THR A 340 0.07 -40.33 0.64
C THR A 340 -1.40 -40.54 0.20
N ILE A 341 -1.80 -39.94 -0.93
CA ILE A 341 -3.12 -40.06 -1.54
C ILE A 341 -3.09 -41.18 -2.59
N PRO A 342 -4.16 -42.00 -2.74
CA PRO A 342 -4.23 -43.05 -3.75
C PRO A 342 -3.90 -42.54 -5.16
N SER A 343 -3.24 -43.38 -5.97
CA SER A 343 -2.76 -43.04 -7.33
C SER A 343 -3.85 -42.40 -8.20
N GLU A 344 -5.06 -42.96 -8.16
CA GLU A 344 -6.21 -42.51 -8.95
C GLU A 344 -6.63 -41.06 -8.64
N GLN A 345 -6.44 -40.60 -7.41
CA GLN A 345 -6.82 -39.26 -6.97
C GLN A 345 -5.64 -38.28 -6.97
N ARG A 346 -4.41 -38.74 -7.21
CA ARG A 346 -3.20 -37.92 -7.10
C ARG A 346 -3.22 -36.70 -8.02
N LYS A 347 -3.67 -36.85 -9.27
CA LYS A 347 -3.79 -35.73 -10.22
C LYS A 347 -4.79 -34.67 -9.73
N VAL A 348 -5.94 -35.10 -9.21
CA VAL A 348 -6.96 -34.21 -8.64
C VAL A 348 -6.41 -33.51 -7.40
N ALA A 349 -5.70 -34.24 -6.54
CA ALA A 349 -5.06 -33.69 -5.36
C ALA A 349 -4.01 -32.63 -5.68
N LEU A 350 -3.14 -32.89 -6.65
CA LEU A 350 -2.16 -31.89 -7.10
C LEU A 350 -2.86 -30.65 -7.66
N ASN A 351 -3.86 -30.80 -8.53
CA ASN A 351 -4.59 -29.65 -9.07
C ASN A 351 -5.27 -28.81 -7.97
N ARG A 352 -5.72 -29.44 -6.88
CA ARG A 352 -6.39 -28.77 -5.77
C ARG A 352 -5.41 -28.14 -4.78
N LEU A 353 -4.38 -28.87 -4.34
CA LEU A 353 -3.47 -28.50 -3.25
C LEU A 353 -2.20 -27.77 -3.70
N LEU A 354 -1.74 -27.99 -4.93
CA LEU A 354 -0.51 -27.37 -5.44
C LEU A 354 -0.77 -25.89 -5.73
N LYS A 355 -0.71 -25.09 -4.67
CA LYS A 355 -0.82 -23.63 -4.67
C LYS A 355 0.48 -23.03 -4.17
N ASP A 356 0.90 -21.94 -4.80
CA ASP A 356 2.19 -21.29 -4.62
C ASP A 356 2.25 -20.34 -3.41
N ASN A 357 1.20 -20.33 -2.58
CA ASN A 357 1.15 -19.60 -1.33
C ASN A 357 2.36 -19.97 -0.42
N VAL A 358 2.79 -19.00 0.38
CA VAL A 358 3.95 -19.13 1.27
C VAL A 358 3.64 -18.56 2.65
N ALA A 359 4.40 -18.99 3.65
CA ALA A 359 4.54 -18.30 4.92
C ALA A 359 6.01 -17.99 5.20
N LEU A 360 6.28 -16.78 5.66
CA LEU A 360 7.58 -16.32 6.11
C LEU A 360 7.58 -16.20 7.63
N ILE A 361 8.46 -16.95 8.30
CA ILE A 361 8.58 -16.95 9.75
C ILE A 361 9.97 -16.41 10.10
N VAL A 362 10.04 -15.40 10.96
CA VAL A 362 11.28 -14.85 11.49
C VAL A 362 11.28 -14.90 13.00
N VAL A 363 12.42 -15.27 13.58
CA VAL A 363 12.68 -15.14 15.02
C VAL A 363 13.57 -13.92 15.19
N LEU A 364 13.09 -12.96 15.94
CA LEU A 364 13.76 -11.70 16.23
C LEU A 364 14.18 -11.66 17.70
N GLU A 365 15.32 -11.03 17.97
CA GLU A 365 15.77 -10.64 19.30
C GLU A 365 15.44 -9.16 19.51
N ALA A 366 14.76 -8.84 20.61
CA ALA A 366 14.54 -7.46 21.02
C ALA A 366 15.81 -6.91 21.67
N LEU A 367 16.27 -5.76 21.17
CA LEU A 367 17.49 -5.07 21.62
C LEU A 367 17.23 -4.16 22.83
N ASP A 368 15.95 -3.83 23.08
CA ASP A 368 15.43 -3.09 24.23
C ASP A 368 14.53 -3.98 25.12
N PRO A 369 15.09 -5.03 25.76
CA PRO A 369 14.30 -6.03 26.47
C PRO A 369 13.59 -5.42 27.70
N PRO A 370 12.40 -5.96 28.08
CA PRO A 370 11.66 -5.51 29.26
C PRO A 370 12.43 -5.62 30.58
N ASN A 371 13.38 -6.57 30.65
CA ASN A 371 14.22 -6.79 31.82
C ASN A 371 15.71 -6.65 31.43
N PRO A 372 16.31 -5.44 31.59
CA PRO A 372 17.72 -5.20 31.30
C PRO A 372 18.67 -6.05 32.13
N ASP A 373 18.31 -6.38 33.38
CA ASP A 373 19.16 -7.19 34.27
C ASP A 373 19.25 -8.64 33.79
N ALA A 374 18.13 -9.21 33.34
CA ALA A 374 18.12 -10.55 32.71
C ALA A 374 18.93 -10.55 31.40
N ALA A 375 18.85 -9.47 30.62
CA ALA A 375 19.64 -9.31 29.40
C ALA A 375 21.15 -9.22 29.69
N ALA A 376 21.55 -8.51 30.75
CA ALA A 376 22.93 -8.45 31.22
C ALA A 376 23.47 -9.82 31.68
N GLN A 377 22.59 -10.71 32.13
CA GLN A 377 22.89 -12.11 32.46
C GLN A 377 22.88 -13.04 31.23
N GLY A 378 22.76 -12.48 30.00
CA GLY A 378 22.79 -13.22 28.75
C GLY A 378 21.45 -13.80 28.30
N ARG A 379 20.34 -13.49 29.00
CA ARG A 379 18.99 -13.95 28.61
C ARG A 379 18.42 -13.04 27.52
N ARG A 380 18.33 -13.57 26.31
CA ARG A 380 17.81 -12.87 25.12
C ARG A 380 16.27 -12.80 25.16
N GLN A 381 15.69 -11.65 24.88
CA GLN A 381 14.25 -11.52 24.67
C GLN A 381 13.94 -11.82 23.21
N LEU A 382 13.26 -12.94 22.94
CA LEU A 382 12.92 -13.35 21.58
C LEU A 382 11.43 -13.11 21.27
N ILE A 383 11.13 -13.03 19.97
CA ILE A 383 9.76 -13.09 19.43
C ILE A 383 9.75 -13.78 18.07
N CYS A 384 8.77 -14.66 17.85
CA CYS A 384 8.56 -15.34 16.59
C CYS A 384 7.43 -14.65 15.81
N ILE A 385 7.72 -14.18 14.61
CA ILE A 385 6.75 -13.48 13.74
C ILE A 385 6.50 -14.34 12.51
N ALA A 386 5.28 -14.81 12.34
CA ALA A 386 4.83 -15.46 11.13
C ALA A 386 3.99 -14.50 10.29
N ASN A 387 4.34 -14.38 9.01
CA ASN A 387 3.64 -13.61 7.99
C ASN A 387 3.20 -14.57 6.87
N THR A 388 1.91 -14.61 6.52
CA THR A 388 1.41 -15.52 5.49
C THR A 388 0.37 -14.86 4.59
N HIS A 389 0.22 -15.39 3.38
CA HIS A 389 -0.90 -15.10 2.49
C HIS A 389 -1.50 -16.44 2.03
N ILE A 390 -2.60 -16.84 2.68
CA ILE A 390 -3.32 -18.11 2.44
C ILE A 390 -4.13 -18.03 1.15
N HIS A 391 -4.41 -19.17 0.53
CA HIS A 391 -5.11 -19.26 -0.74
C HIS A 391 -6.45 -18.49 -0.77
N ALA A 392 -6.70 -17.74 -1.84
CA ALA A 392 -7.84 -16.81 -1.92
C ALA A 392 -9.18 -17.46 -2.31
N ASN A 393 -9.17 -18.52 -3.14
CA ASN A 393 -10.39 -19.05 -3.75
C ASN A 393 -11.44 -19.44 -2.69
N PRO A 394 -12.64 -18.82 -2.68
CA PRO A 394 -13.68 -19.06 -1.67
C PRO A 394 -14.23 -20.49 -1.66
N GLU A 395 -14.09 -21.23 -2.75
CA GLU A 395 -14.57 -22.62 -2.89
C GLU A 395 -13.59 -23.67 -2.35
N LEU A 396 -12.39 -23.25 -1.94
CA LEU A 396 -11.29 -24.13 -1.52
C LEU A 396 -10.98 -24.00 -0.03
N ASN A 397 -12.01 -24.01 0.83
CA ASN A 397 -11.86 -23.88 2.28
C ASN A 397 -11.03 -25.01 2.91
N ASP A 398 -11.08 -26.22 2.34
CA ASP A 398 -10.22 -27.34 2.71
C ASP A 398 -8.73 -27.04 2.46
N VAL A 399 -8.40 -26.40 1.34
CA VAL A 399 -7.02 -25.98 1.03
C VAL A 399 -6.57 -24.90 2.01
N LYS A 400 -7.42 -23.91 2.31
CA LYS A 400 -7.12 -22.85 3.29
C LYS A 400 -6.86 -23.43 4.68
N LEU A 401 -7.76 -24.30 5.15
CA LEU A 401 -7.63 -24.97 6.44
C LEU A 401 -6.37 -25.84 6.51
N TRP A 402 -6.06 -26.57 5.44
CA TRP A 402 -4.84 -27.37 5.36
C TRP A 402 -3.56 -26.53 5.41
N GLN A 403 -3.52 -25.39 4.71
CA GLN A 403 -2.39 -24.46 4.75
C GLN A 403 -2.20 -23.88 6.17
N VAL A 404 -3.30 -23.44 6.80
CA VAL A 404 -3.28 -22.94 8.19
C VAL A 404 -2.81 -24.01 9.17
N ASN A 405 -3.33 -25.24 9.07
CA ASN A 405 -2.87 -26.36 9.89
C ASN A 405 -1.36 -26.65 9.68
N THR A 406 -0.89 -26.63 8.43
CA THR A 406 0.52 -26.84 8.10
C THR A 406 1.42 -25.76 8.71
N LEU A 407 1.00 -24.49 8.65
CA LEU A 407 1.68 -23.37 9.31
C LEU A 407 1.76 -23.58 10.82
N LEU A 408 0.63 -23.90 11.46
CA LEU A 408 0.56 -24.15 12.90
C LEU A 408 1.47 -25.31 13.34
N LYS A 409 1.53 -26.40 12.58
CA LYS A 409 2.48 -27.50 12.84
C LYS A 409 3.94 -27.07 12.72
N GLY A 410 4.26 -26.16 11.81
CA GLY A 410 5.59 -25.55 11.74
C GLY A 410 5.90 -24.72 12.98
N LEU A 411 4.96 -23.89 13.42
CA LEU A 411 5.10 -23.04 14.60
C LEU A 411 5.20 -23.85 15.90
N GLU A 412 4.44 -24.93 16.05
CA GLU A 412 4.55 -25.83 17.22
C GLU A 412 5.95 -26.43 17.36
N LYS A 413 6.63 -26.75 16.24
CA LYS A 413 8.01 -27.25 16.28
C LYS A 413 8.99 -26.17 16.77
N ILE A 414 8.74 -24.91 16.41
CA ILE A 414 9.53 -23.77 16.90
C ILE A 414 9.26 -23.57 18.39
N ALA A 415 8.00 -23.54 18.81
CA ALA A 415 7.59 -23.41 20.21
C ALA A 415 8.14 -24.53 21.10
N ALA A 416 8.21 -25.76 20.58
CA ALA A 416 8.79 -26.89 21.31
C ALA A 416 10.32 -26.78 21.49
N SER A 417 11.00 -26.01 20.63
CA SER A 417 12.45 -25.82 20.70
C SER A 417 12.87 -24.68 21.62
N ALA A 418 11.98 -23.72 21.86
CA ALA A 418 12.19 -22.60 22.75
C ALA A 418 10.84 -21.95 23.10
N ASP A 419 10.68 -21.57 24.37
CA ASP A 419 9.49 -20.85 24.83
C ASP A 419 9.56 -19.40 24.35
N ILE A 420 9.09 -19.18 23.11
CA ILE A 420 9.19 -17.90 22.40
C ILE A 420 7.76 -17.37 22.15
N PRO A 421 7.43 -16.15 22.60
CA PRO A 421 6.18 -15.49 22.26
C PRO A 421 6.01 -15.37 20.74
N MET A 422 4.79 -15.58 20.23
CA MET A 422 4.53 -15.61 18.80
C MET A 422 3.48 -14.60 18.38
N LEU A 423 3.70 -13.97 17.22
CA LEU A 423 2.68 -13.30 16.42
C LEU A 423 2.48 -14.07 15.11
N VAL A 424 1.24 -14.36 14.76
CA VAL A 424 0.85 -14.97 13.48
C VAL A 424 -0.07 -13.99 12.78
N ALA A 425 0.48 -13.30 11.79
CA ALA A 425 -0.21 -12.23 11.09
C ALA A 425 -0.27 -12.50 9.58
N GLY A 426 -1.23 -11.87 8.91
CA GLY A 426 -1.33 -11.89 7.47
C GLY A 426 -2.75 -11.95 6.95
N ASP A 427 -2.84 -12.19 5.65
CA ASP A 427 -4.09 -12.40 4.94
C ASP A 427 -4.40 -13.91 4.92
N PHE A 428 -5.42 -14.30 5.67
CA PHE A 428 -5.84 -15.68 5.79
C PHE A 428 -6.90 -16.07 4.77
N ASN A 429 -7.43 -15.10 4.00
CA ASN A 429 -8.54 -15.31 3.06
C ASN A 429 -9.71 -16.11 3.68
N SER A 430 -9.90 -15.96 4.99
CA SER A 430 -10.80 -16.78 5.80
C SER A 430 -11.59 -15.88 6.72
N VAL A 431 -12.92 -15.90 6.61
CA VAL A 431 -13.80 -15.05 7.41
C VAL A 431 -13.89 -15.52 8.88
N PRO A 432 -14.27 -14.64 9.82
CA PRO A 432 -14.49 -15.02 11.20
C PRO A 432 -15.52 -16.15 11.31
N GLY A 433 -15.15 -17.19 12.06
CA GLY A 433 -15.98 -18.38 12.25
C GLY A 433 -15.80 -19.49 11.20
N SER A 434 -14.97 -19.29 10.17
CA SER A 434 -14.54 -20.37 9.27
C SER A 434 -13.75 -21.46 10.02
N ALA A 435 -13.55 -22.63 9.42
CA ALA A 435 -12.78 -23.71 10.05
C ALA A 435 -11.33 -23.30 10.27
N ALA A 436 -10.73 -22.59 9.31
CA ALA A 436 -9.35 -22.09 9.41
C ALA A 436 -9.19 -21.07 10.55
N HIS A 437 -10.11 -20.11 10.64
CA HIS A 437 -10.17 -19.15 11.74
C HIS A 437 -10.39 -19.84 13.10
N THR A 438 -11.33 -20.79 13.15
CA THR A 438 -11.62 -21.55 14.37
C THR A 438 -10.43 -22.37 14.82
N LEU A 439 -9.69 -22.99 13.89
CA LEU A 439 -8.48 -23.73 14.21
C LEU A 439 -7.48 -22.84 14.95
N LEU A 440 -7.19 -21.65 14.40
CA LEU A 440 -6.25 -20.67 14.98
C LEU A 440 -6.63 -20.28 16.41
N LEU A 441 -7.91 -20.02 16.70
CA LEU A 441 -8.35 -19.53 18.01
C LEU A 441 -8.64 -20.65 19.03
N LYS A 442 -9.25 -21.76 18.60
CA LYS A 442 -9.81 -22.78 19.51
C LYS A 442 -8.90 -24.00 19.68
N ARG A 443 -7.68 -23.98 19.14
CA ARG A 443 -6.71 -25.10 19.19
C ARG A 443 -7.18 -26.37 18.50
N GLY A 444 -8.32 -26.30 17.81
CA GLY A 444 -8.89 -27.39 17.06
C GLY A 444 -10.20 -26.99 16.38
N VAL A 445 -10.67 -27.83 15.48
CA VAL A 445 -11.95 -27.66 14.78
C VAL A 445 -12.94 -28.71 15.24
N ASP A 446 -14.19 -28.31 15.50
CA ASP A 446 -15.28 -29.25 15.77
C ASP A 446 -15.43 -30.21 14.57
N PRO A 447 -15.40 -31.55 14.77
CA PRO A 447 -15.61 -32.51 13.68
C PRO A 447 -16.90 -32.31 12.89
N ASN A 448 -17.92 -31.67 13.48
CA ASN A 448 -19.20 -31.36 12.82
C ASN A 448 -19.23 -29.97 12.17
N HIS A 449 -18.09 -29.28 12.08
CA HIS A 449 -18.03 -27.96 11.45
C HIS A 449 -18.46 -28.04 9.97
N PRO A 450 -19.35 -27.16 9.47
CA PRO A 450 -19.91 -27.27 8.12
C PRO A 450 -18.86 -27.33 7.00
N GLU A 451 -17.78 -26.55 7.13
CA GLU A 451 -16.69 -26.55 6.14
C GLU A 451 -15.89 -27.87 6.10
N LEU A 452 -15.96 -28.73 7.12
CA LEU A 452 -15.33 -30.05 7.09
C LEU A 452 -16.16 -31.08 6.31
N ALA A 453 -17.44 -30.81 6.03
CA ALA A 453 -18.26 -31.70 5.23
C ALA A 453 -17.79 -31.79 3.77
N ASN A 454 -17.06 -30.78 3.29
CA ASN A 454 -16.52 -30.70 1.94
C ASN A 454 -15.01 -30.97 1.91
N ASP A 455 -14.61 -32.22 2.19
CA ASP A 455 -13.23 -32.73 2.04
C ASP A 455 -13.18 -33.82 0.95
N PRO A 456 -13.23 -33.45 -0.35
CA PRO A 456 -13.39 -34.40 -1.46
C PRO A 456 -12.20 -35.35 -1.63
N LEU A 457 -11.06 -35.01 -1.04
CA LEU A 457 -9.81 -35.78 -1.14
C LEU A 457 -9.45 -36.47 0.19
N ASN A 458 -10.32 -36.35 1.21
CA ASN A 458 -10.07 -36.83 2.56
C ASN A 458 -8.68 -36.39 3.08
N ILE A 459 -8.32 -35.13 2.81
CA ILE A 459 -7.04 -34.50 3.17
C ILE A 459 -6.86 -34.55 4.69
N PHE A 460 -7.96 -34.42 5.43
CA PHE A 460 -7.91 -34.33 6.86
C PHE A 460 -7.80 -35.69 7.55
N LYS A 461 -7.93 -36.83 6.82
CA LYS A 461 -7.78 -38.27 7.20
C LYS A 461 -8.41 -38.70 8.54
N ALA A 462 -8.09 -38.01 9.63
CA ALA A 462 -8.76 -38.01 10.91
C ALA A 462 -8.92 -36.56 11.41
N PRO A 463 -10.15 -36.03 11.57
CA PRO A 463 -10.39 -34.67 12.12
C PRO A 463 -9.69 -34.40 13.46
N SER A 464 -9.39 -35.45 14.24
CA SER A 464 -8.59 -35.37 15.47
C SER A 464 -7.17 -34.80 15.27
N LYS A 465 -6.65 -34.78 14.04
CA LYS A 465 -5.35 -34.18 13.70
C LYS A 465 -5.41 -32.67 13.42
N LEU A 466 -6.60 -32.09 13.28
CA LEU A 466 -6.81 -30.65 13.18
C LEU A 466 -6.80 -30.03 14.58
N GLN A 467 -5.65 -30.10 15.25
CA GLN A 467 -5.44 -29.57 16.59
C GLN A 467 -4.02 -29.02 16.73
N HIS A 468 -3.83 -28.01 17.59
CA HIS A 468 -2.51 -27.50 17.98
C HIS A 468 -2.49 -27.05 19.45
N ARG A 469 -1.29 -26.78 19.98
CA ARG A 469 -1.06 -26.44 21.39
C ARG A 469 -0.91 -24.95 21.66
N LEU A 470 -0.60 -24.16 20.64
CA LEU A 470 -0.41 -22.71 20.74
C LEU A 470 -1.67 -22.02 21.31
N VAL A 471 -1.52 -21.19 22.34
CA VAL A 471 -2.64 -20.48 22.99
C VAL A 471 -2.87 -19.13 22.31
N LEU A 472 -3.29 -19.18 21.04
CA LEU A 472 -3.45 -17.98 20.22
C LEU A 472 -4.76 -17.24 20.52
N ALA A 473 -4.72 -15.92 20.47
CA ALA A 473 -5.88 -15.03 20.48
C ALA A 473 -5.75 -13.97 19.37
N SER A 474 -6.86 -13.42 18.88
CA SER A 474 -6.85 -12.28 17.96
C SER A 474 -6.71 -10.96 18.71
N ALA A 475 -5.82 -10.08 18.26
CA ALA A 475 -5.59 -8.77 18.87
C ALA A 475 -6.86 -7.89 18.88
N TYR A 476 -7.61 -7.88 17.77
CA TYR A 476 -8.81 -7.06 17.64
C TYR A 476 -10.00 -7.65 18.41
N ALA A 477 -10.14 -8.98 18.47
CA ALA A 477 -11.13 -9.63 19.32
C ALA A 477 -10.84 -9.37 20.82
N ALA A 478 -9.59 -9.49 21.25
CA ALA A 478 -9.19 -9.20 22.63
C ALA A 478 -9.49 -7.74 23.03
N GLY A 479 -9.27 -6.79 22.12
CA GLY A 479 -9.62 -5.39 22.37
C GLY A 479 -11.14 -5.14 22.44
N HIS A 480 -11.94 -5.84 21.64
CA HIS A 480 -13.41 -5.75 21.73
C HIS A 480 -13.93 -6.26 23.08
N GLU A 481 -13.40 -7.39 23.57
CA GLU A 481 -13.81 -7.98 24.85
C GLU A 481 -13.45 -7.09 26.04
N ALA A 482 -12.25 -6.50 26.03
CA ALA A 482 -11.85 -5.53 27.05
C ALA A 482 -12.72 -4.26 27.00
N ALA A 483 -13.10 -3.79 25.82
CA ALA A 483 -13.86 -2.55 25.62
C ALA A 483 -15.35 -2.60 25.99
N ALA A 484 -15.83 -3.70 26.58
CA ALA A 484 -17.27 -3.92 26.84
C ALA A 484 -17.96 -2.78 27.61
N GLU A 485 -17.23 -2.02 28.44
CA GLU A 485 -17.80 -0.93 29.27
C GLU A 485 -17.23 0.48 29.02
N ALA A 486 -16.08 0.66 28.33
CA ALA A 486 -15.32 1.91 28.42
C ALA A 486 -14.97 2.65 27.11
N ASP A 487 -14.86 1.98 25.95
CA ASP A 487 -14.63 2.66 24.65
C ASP A 487 -15.50 2.08 23.52
N PRO A 488 -16.55 2.79 23.08
CA PRO A 488 -17.44 2.30 22.05
C PRO A 488 -16.81 2.25 20.65
N ARG A 489 -15.64 2.85 20.42
CA ARG A 489 -15.02 2.94 19.07
C ARG A 489 -14.63 1.56 18.55
N HIS A 490 -13.79 0.81 19.26
CA HIS A 490 -13.38 -0.53 18.85
C HIS A 490 -14.58 -1.47 18.76
N ARG A 491 -15.48 -1.40 19.75
CA ARG A 491 -16.69 -2.23 19.78
C ARG A 491 -17.60 -2.03 18.56
N ARG A 492 -17.79 -0.79 18.10
CA ARG A 492 -18.64 -0.47 16.94
C ARG A 492 -18.03 -0.92 15.61
N ARG A 493 -16.71 -1.07 15.54
CA ARG A 493 -15.98 -1.46 14.33
C ARG A 493 -15.85 -2.97 14.17
N ASN A 494 -16.06 -3.73 15.24
CA ASN A 494 -16.04 -5.17 15.22
C ASN A 494 -17.45 -5.76 15.13
N ASP A 495 -17.56 -7.02 14.70
CA ASP A 495 -18.81 -7.75 14.60
C ASP A 495 -19.24 -8.33 15.97
N HIS A 496 -20.54 -8.49 16.19
CA HIS A 496 -21.06 -8.95 17.49
C HIS A 496 -20.92 -10.45 17.74
N LYS A 497 -20.66 -11.26 16.70
CA LYS A 497 -20.68 -12.72 16.82
C LYS A 497 -19.30 -13.28 17.13
N HIS A 498 -18.27 -12.76 16.47
CA HIS A 498 -16.90 -13.22 16.60
C HIS A 498 -15.96 -12.17 17.19
N HIS A 499 -16.44 -10.94 17.39
CA HIS A 499 -15.67 -9.83 17.94
C HIS A 499 -14.48 -9.40 17.07
N GLU A 500 -14.43 -9.83 15.81
CA GLU A 500 -13.40 -9.45 14.87
C GLU A 500 -13.81 -8.17 14.13
N PRO A 501 -12.90 -7.46 13.43
CA PRO A 501 -13.26 -6.34 12.58
C PRO A 501 -14.47 -6.68 11.68
N LYS A 502 -15.32 -5.70 11.36
CA LYS A 502 -16.41 -5.91 10.39
C LYS A 502 -15.88 -6.16 8.98
N PHE A 503 -14.74 -5.53 8.66
CA PHE A 503 -14.06 -5.70 7.39
C PHE A 503 -12.57 -5.37 7.54
N THR A 504 -11.77 -6.03 6.71
CA THR A 504 -10.37 -5.68 6.45
C THR A 504 -10.09 -5.65 4.96
N ASN A 505 -10.90 -6.35 4.14
CA ASN A 505 -10.97 -6.21 2.69
C ASN A 505 -12.33 -5.63 2.28
N VAL A 506 -12.32 -4.70 1.32
CA VAL A 506 -13.53 -4.12 0.73
C VAL A 506 -13.37 -4.03 -0.78
N SER A 507 -14.01 -4.92 -1.51
CA SER A 507 -14.12 -4.88 -2.97
C SER A 507 -15.56 -4.59 -3.40
N LYS A 508 -15.81 -4.65 -4.72
CA LYS A 508 -17.16 -4.51 -5.30
C LYS A 508 -18.11 -5.61 -4.83
N ASP A 509 -17.59 -6.84 -4.76
CA ASP A 509 -18.40 -8.06 -4.59
C ASP A 509 -18.22 -8.70 -3.20
N PHE A 510 -17.18 -8.31 -2.47
CA PHE A 510 -16.89 -8.83 -1.14
C PHE A 510 -16.55 -7.71 -0.15
N LYS A 511 -17.07 -7.82 1.06
CA LYS A 511 -16.68 -7.01 2.21
C LYS A 511 -16.67 -7.89 3.44
N GLY A 512 -15.51 -7.99 4.08
CA GLY A 512 -15.35 -8.85 5.25
C GLY A 512 -13.92 -8.86 5.76
N THR A 513 -13.73 -9.58 6.85
CA THR A 513 -12.43 -9.68 7.54
C THR A 513 -11.69 -10.90 7.05
N LEU A 514 -10.50 -10.66 6.53
CA LEU A 514 -9.59 -11.68 6.00
C LEU A 514 -8.20 -11.58 6.65
N ASP A 515 -7.87 -10.41 7.22
CA ASP A 515 -6.58 -10.09 7.81
C ASP A 515 -6.65 -10.15 9.33
N TYR A 516 -5.62 -10.71 9.95
CA TYR A 516 -5.58 -10.90 11.40
C TYR A 516 -4.18 -10.70 11.97
N ILE A 517 -4.12 -10.36 13.27
CA ILE A 517 -2.91 -10.46 14.08
C ILE A 517 -3.25 -11.37 15.26
N PHE A 518 -2.88 -12.65 15.15
CA PHE A 518 -2.97 -13.59 16.25
C PHE A 518 -1.70 -13.52 17.10
N PHE A 519 -1.84 -13.72 18.41
CA PHE A 519 -0.71 -13.67 19.36
C PHE A 519 -0.84 -14.75 20.42
N THR A 520 0.28 -15.20 20.98
CA THR A 520 0.31 -16.12 22.13
C THR A 520 -0.16 -15.39 23.39
N SER A 521 -1.40 -15.66 23.79
CA SER A 521 -2.10 -14.93 24.86
C SER A 521 -1.60 -15.23 26.27
N ASP A 522 -0.80 -16.27 26.44
CA ASP A 522 -0.10 -16.61 27.68
C ASP A 522 1.16 -15.77 27.92
N SER A 523 1.70 -15.13 26.87
CA SER A 523 3.00 -14.44 26.89
C SER A 523 2.93 -12.99 26.41
N LEU A 524 1.91 -12.60 25.65
CA LEU A 524 1.70 -11.24 25.16
C LEU A 524 0.32 -10.70 25.55
N VAL A 525 0.21 -9.37 25.59
CA VAL A 525 -1.05 -8.64 25.79
C VAL A 525 -1.11 -7.46 24.81
N PRO A 526 -2.20 -7.29 24.04
CA PRO A 526 -2.42 -6.07 23.27
C PRO A 526 -2.79 -4.92 24.22
N VAL A 527 -2.14 -3.78 24.05
CA VAL A 527 -2.32 -2.57 24.86
C VAL A 527 -3.09 -1.51 24.10
N SER A 528 -2.84 -1.39 22.80
CA SER A 528 -3.49 -0.41 21.93
C SER A 528 -3.75 -1.02 20.54
N LEU A 529 -4.78 -0.55 19.86
CA LEU A 529 -5.16 -0.99 18.51
C LEU A 529 -5.22 0.19 17.55
N LEU A 530 -4.80 -0.02 16.31
CA LEU A 530 -4.96 0.97 15.25
C LEU A 530 -6.45 1.09 14.91
N ASP A 531 -6.96 2.31 14.96
CA ASP A 531 -8.36 2.59 14.67
C ASP A 531 -8.75 2.08 13.27
N LEU A 532 -9.93 1.47 13.19
CA LEU A 532 -10.52 1.02 11.93
C LEU A 532 -11.37 2.13 11.32
N PRO A 533 -11.31 2.32 9.99
CA PRO A 533 -12.08 3.36 9.32
C PRO A 533 -13.59 3.11 9.45
N GLU A 534 -14.36 4.19 9.32
CA GLU A 534 -15.80 4.08 9.16
C GLU A 534 -16.15 3.47 7.80
N GLU A 535 -17.24 2.70 7.74
CA GLU A 535 -17.69 2.03 6.53
C GLU A 535 -18.01 3.02 5.38
N ASN A 536 -18.62 4.17 5.70
CA ASN A 536 -18.93 5.22 4.74
C ASN A 536 -17.68 5.89 4.12
N LEU A 537 -16.52 5.78 4.76
CA LEU A 537 -15.25 6.31 4.23
C LEU A 537 -14.62 5.36 3.20
N VAL A 538 -14.81 4.05 3.38
CA VAL A 538 -14.22 3.01 2.50
C VAL A 538 -15.18 2.56 1.39
N GLN A 539 -16.49 2.69 1.60
CA GLN A 539 -17.54 2.32 0.65
C GLN A 539 -18.65 3.38 0.64
N LYS A 540 -18.55 4.35 -0.28
CA LYS A 540 -19.53 5.46 -0.38
C LYS A 540 -20.89 4.98 -0.91
N ASN A 541 -20.87 4.11 -1.93
CA ASN A 541 -22.06 3.58 -2.60
C ASN A 541 -21.93 2.08 -2.85
N LYS A 542 -23.07 1.39 -3.05
CA LYS A 542 -23.09 -0.01 -3.48
C LYS A 542 -22.37 -0.16 -4.83
N GLY A 543 -21.41 -1.09 -4.91
CA GLY A 543 -20.57 -1.29 -6.09
C GLY A 543 -19.29 -0.44 -6.14
N SER A 544 -19.00 0.34 -5.10
CA SER A 544 -17.68 0.94 -4.84
C SER A 544 -16.93 0.17 -3.75
N GLY A 545 -15.63 0.37 -3.63
CA GLY A 545 -14.80 -0.24 -2.61
C GLY A 545 -13.41 0.37 -2.56
N LEU A 546 -12.45 -0.47 -2.18
CA LEU A 546 -11.03 -0.18 -2.13
C LEU A 546 -10.31 -0.94 -3.27
N PRO A 547 -9.21 -0.43 -3.83
CA PRO A 547 -8.60 0.87 -3.53
C PRO A 547 -9.49 2.02 -3.98
N ASN A 548 -9.17 3.23 -3.54
CA ASN A 548 -9.85 4.45 -3.96
C ASN A 548 -8.88 5.64 -3.90
N GLU A 549 -9.41 6.86 -3.98
CA GLU A 549 -8.60 8.08 -3.96
C GLU A 549 -7.73 8.21 -2.69
N HIS A 550 -8.10 7.61 -1.55
CA HIS A 550 -7.42 7.77 -0.27
C HIS A 550 -6.62 6.51 0.14
N TRP A 551 -7.05 5.32 -0.27
CA TRP A 551 -6.44 4.04 0.09
C TRP A 551 -5.94 3.32 -1.16
N SER A 552 -4.69 2.86 -1.12
CA SER A 552 -4.00 2.29 -2.29
C SER A 552 -3.92 0.76 -2.31
N SER A 553 -4.63 0.10 -1.40
CA SER A 553 -4.89 -1.34 -1.40
C SER A 553 -6.39 -1.56 -1.25
N ASP A 554 -6.89 -2.72 -1.67
CA ASP A 554 -8.25 -3.19 -1.37
C ASP A 554 -8.41 -3.71 0.07
N HIS A 555 -7.29 -3.80 0.80
CA HIS A 555 -7.23 -4.10 2.22
C HIS A 555 -6.99 -2.85 3.09
N ILE A 556 -7.25 -2.99 4.39
CA ILE A 556 -6.99 -2.01 5.44
C ILE A 556 -5.92 -2.57 6.38
N ALA A 557 -4.85 -1.80 6.64
CA ALA A 557 -3.83 -2.23 7.58
C ALA A 557 -4.40 -2.43 8.99
N LEU A 558 -3.95 -3.49 9.66
CA LEU A 558 -4.19 -3.73 11.08
C LEU A 558 -2.89 -3.52 11.84
N MET A 559 -2.97 -2.98 13.06
CA MET A 559 -1.80 -2.81 13.91
C MET A 559 -2.18 -2.81 15.38
N SER A 560 -1.31 -3.35 16.22
CA SER A 560 -1.45 -3.31 17.67
C SER A 560 -0.11 -3.03 18.35
N GLU A 561 -0.14 -2.28 19.44
CA GLU A 561 0.93 -2.27 20.43
C GLU A 561 0.74 -3.47 21.36
N PHE A 562 1.75 -4.32 21.45
CA PHE A 562 1.83 -5.44 22.36
C PHE A 562 2.80 -5.16 23.49
N GLN A 563 2.59 -5.88 24.58
CA GLN A 563 3.48 -5.95 25.72
C GLN A 563 3.74 -7.39 26.11
N TYR A 564 4.99 -7.71 26.45
CA TYR A 564 5.34 -8.97 27.09
C TYR A 564 4.74 -9.06 28.49
N LYS A 565 4.14 -10.22 28.80
CA LYS A 565 3.74 -10.53 30.18
C LYS A 565 4.99 -10.77 31.04
N GLN A 566 4.97 -10.30 32.28
CA GLN A 566 5.97 -10.69 33.25
C GLN A 566 5.84 -12.17 33.58
N GLU A 567 6.96 -12.90 33.65
CA GLU A 567 6.98 -14.21 34.28
C GLU A 567 6.51 -14.03 35.73
N ALA A 568 5.53 -14.82 36.16
CA ALA A 568 5.18 -14.87 37.57
C ALA A 568 6.42 -15.36 38.34
N ALA A 569 6.91 -14.54 39.28
CA ALA A 569 8.06 -14.85 40.12
C ALA A 569 7.86 -16.11 40.95
#